data_AF-A0A955NFJ5-F1
#
_entry.id   AF-A0A955NFJ5-F1
#
_cell.length_a   1.000
_cell.length_b   1.000
_cell.length_c   1.000
_cell.angle_alpha   90.00
_cell.angle_beta   90.00
_cell.angle_gamma   90.00
#
_symmetry.space_group_name_H-M   'P 1'
#
loop_
_entity.id
_entity.type
_entity.pdbx_description
1 polymer ?
#
loop_
_entity_poly.entity_id
_entity_poly.type
_entity_poly.pdbx_seq_one_letter_code
_entity_poly.pdbx_strand_id
1 'polypeptide(L)' 'MDRAKDGKIAVLMFHGVPDVVHPWVTLDPDKFRDFMAYLFEEHFNVIAMRDLQRYVDPTSFPEDPMAKARYNDVPLDR' A
#
# COMPACT_ATOMS: atom_id res chain seq x y z
N MET A 1 -0.71 -8.00 -13.72
CA MET A 1 -0.37 -6.72 -13.05
C MET A 1 -0.35 -5.60 -14.07
N ASP A 2 -1.51 -5.22 -14.61
CA ASP A 2 -1.63 -4.22 -15.71
C ASP A 2 -2.57 -3.04 -15.35
N ARG A 3 -3.05 -3.01 -14.09
CA ARG A 3 -4.05 -2.06 -13.58
C ARG A 3 -3.46 -0.96 -12.69
N ALA A 4 -2.17 -1.05 -12.32
CA ALA A 4 -1.45 -0.02 -11.58
C ALA A 4 -0.88 1.05 -12.54
N LYS A 5 -1.79 1.75 -13.21
CA LYS A 5 -1.53 2.80 -14.20
C LYS A 5 -2.55 3.92 -14.04
N ASP A 6 -2.33 5.05 -14.69
CA ASP A 6 -3.27 6.18 -14.70
C ASP A 6 -3.65 6.66 -13.29
N GLY A 7 -2.63 6.90 -12.45
CA GLY A 7 -2.81 7.33 -11.06
C GLY A 7 -3.23 6.22 -10.09
N LYS A 8 -3.34 4.97 -10.54
CA LYS A 8 -3.60 3.81 -9.67
C LYS A 8 -2.30 3.13 -9.26
N ILE A 9 -2.22 2.77 -7.99
CA ILE A 9 -1.05 2.12 -7.39
C ILE A 9 -1.49 0.81 -6.73
N ALA A 10 -0.73 -0.26 -6.95
CA ALA A 10 -0.90 -1.48 -6.19
C ALA A 10 -0.23 -1.33 -4.83
N VAL A 11 -0.97 -1.58 -3.74
CA VAL A 11 -0.43 -1.56 -2.38
C VAL A 11 -0.30 -3.00 -1.89
N LEU A 12 0.93 -3.42 -1.63
CA LEU A 12 1.22 -4.70 -0.98
C LEU A 12 1.38 -4.45 0.52
N MET A 13 0.57 -5.12 1.33
CA MET A 13 0.59 -4.99 2.78
C MET A 13 0.95 -6.34 3.40
N PHE A 14 1.99 -6.35 4.23
CA PHE A 14 2.41 -7.50 5.01
C PHE A 14 2.14 -7.20 6.49
N HIS A 15 1.59 -8.16 7.24
CA HIS A 15 1.31 -7.96 8.67
C HIS A 15 2.61 -7.88 9.46
N GLY A 16 3.59 -8.74 9.18
CA GLY A 16 4.96 -8.60 9.65
C GLY A 16 5.87 -9.68 9.08
N VAL A 17 7.18 -9.41 9.12
CA VAL A 17 8.24 -10.23 8.54
C VAL A 17 9.41 -10.39 9.54
N PRO A 18 9.29 -11.27 10.55
CA PRO A 18 8.07 -11.93 11.00
C PRO A 18 7.25 -11.06 11.97
N ASP A 19 5.96 -11.38 12.11
CA ASP A 19 5.12 -10.93 13.23
C ASP A 19 5.05 -12.04 14.29
N VAL A 20 5.66 -11.81 15.45
CA VAL A 20 5.68 -12.79 16.54
C VAL A 20 4.38 -12.76 17.36
N VAL A 21 3.63 -11.65 17.32
CA VAL A 21 2.38 -11.47 18.10
C VAL A 21 1.18 -12.09 17.37
N HIS A 22 1.17 -12.06 16.04
CA HIS A 22 0.09 -12.63 15.21
C HIS A 22 0.60 -13.75 14.28
N PRO A 23 0.98 -14.92 14.83
CA PRO A 23 1.66 -15.97 14.07
C PRO A 23 0.81 -16.62 12.96
N TRP A 24 -0.52 -16.47 12.97
CA TRP A 24 -1.39 -16.97 11.90
C TRP A 24 -1.40 -16.09 10.64
N VAL A 25 -0.77 -14.90 10.68
CA VAL A 25 -0.63 -13.97 9.53
C VAL A 25 0.81 -13.48 9.33
N THR A 26 1.79 -14.05 10.03
CA THR A 26 3.21 -13.74 9.82
C THR A 26 3.69 -14.22 8.46
N LEU A 27 4.62 -13.48 7.86
CA LEU A 27 5.34 -13.93 6.67
C LEU A 27 6.77 -14.34 7.02
N ASP A 28 7.24 -15.44 6.44
CA ASP A 28 8.63 -15.87 6.54
C ASP A 28 9.58 -14.86 5.85
N PRO A 29 10.70 -14.47 6.47
CA PRO A 29 11.69 -13.57 5.86
C PRO A 29 12.20 -14.02 4.48
N ASP A 30 12.40 -15.32 4.24
CA ASP A 30 12.83 -15.82 2.94
C ASP A 30 11.72 -15.68 1.89
N LYS A 31 10.46 -15.88 2.30
CA LYS A 31 9.32 -15.60 1.41
C LYS A 31 9.21 -14.13 1.07
N PHE A 32 9.47 -13.23 2.02
CA PHE A 32 9.53 -11.80 1.73
C PHE A 32 10.62 -11.46 0.70
N ARG A 33 11.80 -12.11 0.79
CA ARG A 33 12.86 -11.96 -0.22
C ARG A 33 12.41 -12.41 -1.60
N ASP A 34 11.68 -13.51 -1.70
CA ASP A 34 11.10 -13.97 -2.98
C ASP A 34 10.19 -12.89 -3.61
N PHE A 35 9.34 -12.22 -2.81
CA PHE A 35 8.52 -11.11 -3.31
C PHE A 35 9.36 -9.93 -3.81
N MET A 36 10.41 -9.54 -3.07
CA MET A 36 11.28 -8.43 -3.47
C MET A 36 12.07 -8.76 -4.74
N ALA A 37 12.56 -10.01 -4.86
CA ALA A 37 13.24 -10.49 -6.05
C ALA A 37 12.32 -10.44 -7.27
N TYR A 38 11.08 -10.94 -7.14
CA TYR A 38 10.09 -10.89 -8.22
C TYR A 38 9.79 -9.45 -8.68
N LEU A 39 9.59 -8.51 -7.74
CA LEU A 39 9.36 -7.10 -8.10
C LEU A 39 10.54 -6.49 -8.86
N PHE A 40 11.77 -6.87 -8.50
CA PHE A 40 12.98 -6.41 -9.18
C PHE A 40 13.14 -7.03 -10.57
N GLU A 41 13.02 -8.36 -10.68
CA GLU A 41 13.18 -9.13 -11.92
C GLU A 41 12.16 -8.72 -12.98
N GLU A 42 10.92 -8.45 -12.58
CA GLU A 42 9.84 -8.00 -13.46
C GLU A 42 9.83 -6.46 -13.65
N HIS A 43 10.87 -5.77 -13.19
CA HIS A 43 11.06 -4.33 -13.39
C HIS A 43 9.92 -3.44 -12.86
N PHE A 44 9.32 -3.81 -11.73
CA PHE A 44 8.36 -2.96 -11.06
C PHE A 44 9.03 -1.72 -10.47
N ASN A 45 8.41 -0.55 -10.66
CA ASN A 45 8.81 0.68 -10.00
C ASN A 45 8.23 0.73 -8.57
N VAL A 46 8.97 0.20 -7.61
CA VAL A 46 8.62 0.28 -6.18
C VAL A 46 9.07 1.62 -5.62
N ILE A 47 8.16 2.36 -5.01
CA ILE A 47 8.41 3.72 -4.51
C ILE A 47 8.30 3.78 -2.99
N ALA A 48 9.01 4.72 -2.37
CA ALA A 48 8.78 5.07 -0.98
C ALA A 48 7.48 5.88 -0.84
N MET A 49 6.81 5.80 0.31
CA MET A 49 5.57 6.54 0.57
C MET A 49 5.69 8.06 0.35
N ARG A 50 6.86 8.65 0.64
CA ARG A 50 7.14 10.09 0.38
C ARG A 50 7.09 10.49 -1.10
N ASP A 51 7.29 9.51 -2.00
CA ASP A 51 7.32 9.73 -3.44
C ASP A 51 5.93 9.51 -4.07
N LEU A 52 4.93 9.13 -3.27
CA LEU A 52 3.55 8.93 -3.70
C LEU A 52 2.97 10.17 -4.39
N GLN A 53 3.29 11.37 -3.88
CA GLN A 53 2.86 12.66 -4.44
C GLN A 53 3.29 12.90 -5.90
N ARG A 54 4.25 12.12 -6.43
CA ARG A 54 4.65 12.19 -7.85
C ARG A 54 3.64 11.52 -8.77
N TYR A 55 2.75 10.68 -8.23
CA TYR A 55 1.86 9.79 -8.99
C TYR A 55 0.38 10.03 -8.69
N VAL A 56 0.05 10.60 -7.53
CA VAL A 56 -1.33 10.91 -7.12
C VAL A 56 -1.42 12.31 -6.54
N ASP A 57 -2.54 12.98 -6.80
CA ASP A 57 -2.86 14.27 -6.18
C ASP A 57 -3.37 14.01 -4.74
N PRO A 58 -2.65 14.48 -3.69
CA PRO A 58 -3.05 14.24 -2.31
C PRO A 58 -4.32 15.01 -1.91
N THR A 59 -4.79 15.94 -2.74
CA THR A 59 -6.05 16.69 -2.54
C THR A 59 -7.22 16.07 -3.30
N SER A 60 -6.95 15.10 -4.19
CA SER A 60 -7.96 14.36 -4.91
C SER A 60 -8.40 13.15 -4.08
N PHE A 61 -9.52 13.31 -3.39
CA PHE A 61 -10.13 12.23 -2.63
C PHE A 61 -11.07 11.41 -3.53
N PRO A 62 -10.93 10.07 -3.58
CA PRO A 62 -11.92 9.25 -4.26
C PRO A 62 -13.27 9.37 -3.54
N GLU A 63 -14.37 9.18 -4.28
CA GLU A 63 -15.65 8.91 -3.64
C GLU A 63 -15.51 7.68 -2.75
N ASP A 64 -15.53 7.91 -1.43
CA ASP A 64 -15.40 6.86 -0.42
C ASP A 64 -16.75 6.67 0.28
N PRO A 65 -17.53 5.64 -0.10
CA PRO A 65 -18.80 5.32 0.55
C PRO A 65 -18.65 5.06 2.06
N MET A 66 -17.44 4.74 2.52
CA MET A 66 -17.12 4.45 3.91
C MET A 66 -16.47 5.63 4.65
N ALA A 67 -16.33 6.81 4.02
CA ALA A 67 -15.64 7.95 4.61
C ALA A 67 -16.20 8.32 5.99
N LYS A 68 -17.53 8.37 6.10
CA LYS A 68 -18.22 8.68 7.37
C LYS A 68 -17.84 7.69 8.47
N ALA A 69 -17.83 6.39 8.19
CA ALA A 69 -17.50 5.36 9.16
C ALA A 69 -16.01 5.36 9.56
N ARG A 70 -15.11 5.70 8.63
CA ARG A 70 -13.65 5.71 8.85
C ARG A 70 -13.16 6.95 9.60
N TYR A 71 -13.79 8.10 9.37
CA TYR A 71 -13.36 9.39 9.90
C TYR A 71 -14.36 9.99 10.89
N ASN A 72 -15.20 9.16 11.53
CA ASN A 72 -16.14 9.61 12.56
C ASN A 72 -15.42 10.56 13.55
N ASP A 73 -15.94 11.79 13.62
CA ASP A 73 -15.59 12.87 14.55
C ASP A 73 -14.25 13.63 14.37
N VAL A 74 -13.62 13.60 13.19
CA VAL A 74 -12.58 14.59 12.84
C VAL A 74 -13.10 15.56 11.78
N PRO A 75 -13.23 16.86 12.05
CA PRO A 75 -13.62 17.84 11.05
C PRO A 75 -12.71 17.76 9.82
N LEU A 76 -13.32 17.62 8.64
CA LEU A 76 -12.65 17.71 7.34
C LEU A 76 -12.51 19.19 6.94
N ASP A 77 -11.86 20.00 7.77
CA ASP A 77 -11.40 21.34 7.40
C ASP A 77 -9.87 21.36 7.33
N ARG A 78 -9.35 21.00 6.15
CA ARG A 78 -8.01 21.37 5.70
C ARG A 78 -8.07 21.82 4.25
#